data_AF-A0A816DIF8-F1
#
_entry.id   AF-A0A816DIF8-F1
#
_cell.length_a   1.000
_cell.length_b   1.000
_cell.length_c   1.000
_cell.angle_alpha   90.00
_cell.angle_beta   90.00
_cell.angle_gamma   90.00
#
_symmetry.space_group_name_H-M   'P 1'
#
loop_
_entity.id
_entity.type
_entity.pdbx_description
1 polymer ?
#
loop_
_entity_poly.entity_id
_entity_poly.type
_entity_poly.pdbx_seq_one_letter_code
_entity_poly.pdbx_strand_id
1 'polypeptide(L)'
;MLNRGLRLMDVDVILKMGFFIRHLHQHITDLHREQQNSKAAMPSKFQVFRGQGLSMEAFEKMKKTKGGLMSFNNFLSTSRNRDISFKSFARPAAFDANSVGILFIMSIDTVICTASSTPFVNVKNVGFFDDKEEEILFSTHTIFRIDRIEPIEDKHTDRLWQVNLTLAGNQDDDFNKLTAHLREDIAGTTGWSRFGDILISVGKFEKAGHLYELLLEKASSDKERSEYYFQLARVYEDMGENSKALKYYGKNLEFKQKTLPPNHPNLATSYNNIGLVYYNMGEYSKALSSHERSLEIQKTALPPNHPDLASSYNNIGLVYYNMGEYSKALSSYERSLEIWKIALPPNHPSLAASYNNIGLVYDEMGEYSKALSSHERSLEIRKIALPPNHPDVATSYLNIGVVYQNMDEYLKALSSYERSLEIQKIALPPNHPDLATSYNNIGMVYDNMGEYSKALSSYEQSLEIQKIALPPNHPDLAHSYNGIGAVYDNMGEYSKAFSYCEKAQDIWKKSLPSNHPHIALVKRNIDKVKKKM
;
A
#
# COMPACT_ATOMS: atom_id res chain seq x y z
N MET A 1 25.52 -3.71 -11.90
CA MET A 1 25.20 -3.70 -10.45
C MET A 1 24.24 -4.82 -10.06
N LEU A 2 23.12 -5.05 -10.76
CA LEU A 2 22.21 -6.14 -10.42
C LEU A 2 22.85 -7.53 -10.48
N ASN A 3 23.58 -7.86 -11.55
CA ASN A 3 24.31 -9.12 -11.65
C ASN A 3 25.27 -9.32 -10.48
N ARG A 4 25.97 -8.26 -10.06
CA ARG A 4 26.80 -8.24 -8.83
C ARG A 4 25.96 -8.53 -7.58
N GLY A 5 24.83 -7.86 -7.41
CA GLY A 5 23.91 -8.06 -6.29
C GLY A 5 23.36 -9.49 -6.22
N LEU A 6 22.95 -10.06 -7.36
CA LEU A 6 22.46 -11.45 -7.46
C LEU A 6 23.56 -12.46 -7.18
N ARG A 7 24.78 -12.20 -7.65
CA ARG A 7 25.92 -13.11 -7.44
C ARG A 7 26.37 -13.13 -5.99
N LEU A 8 26.48 -11.96 -5.37
CA LEU A 8 26.96 -11.76 -3.99
C LEU A 8 25.84 -11.83 -2.93
N MET A 9 24.57 -11.93 -3.34
CA MET A 9 23.41 -11.83 -2.45
C MET A 9 23.41 -10.53 -1.62
N ASP A 10 23.84 -9.42 -2.23
CA ASP A 10 23.94 -8.11 -1.59
C ASP A 10 22.55 -7.44 -1.51
N VAL A 11 21.97 -7.50 -0.32
CA VAL A 11 20.60 -7.04 -0.04
C VAL A 11 20.46 -5.53 -0.29
N ASP A 12 21.47 -4.72 0.02
CA ASP A 12 21.41 -3.27 -0.16
C ASP A 12 21.41 -2.89 -1.65
N VAL A 13 22.17 -3.63 -2.47
CA VAL A 13 22.16 -3.46 -3.93
C VAL A 13 20.83 -3.92 -4.52
N ILE A 14 20.26 -5.02 -4.02
CA ILE A 14 18.96 -5.53 -4.48
C ILE A 14 17.82 -4.55 -4.12
N LEU A 15 17.82 -4.00 -2.89
CA LEU A 15 16.83 -3.03 -2.42
C LEU A 15 16.92 -1.70 -3.19
N LYS A 16 18.13 -1.20 -3.46
CA LYS A 16 18.34 0.01 -4.28
C LYS A 16 17.82 -0.13 -5.72
N MET A 17 17.59 -1.36 -6.20
CA MET A 17 17.21 -1.66 -7.57
C MET A 17 15.74 -2.08 -7.75
N GLY A 18 14.90 -1.94 -6.71
CA GLY A 18 13.51 -2.46 -6.64
C GLY A 18 12.52 -2.09 -7.76
N PHE A 19 12.92 -1.33 -8.78
CA PHE A 19 12.05 -0.82 -9.85
C PHE A 19 12.18 -1.49 -11.24
N PHE A 20 13.04 -2.48 -11.47
CA PHE A 20 13.32 -2.97 -12.85
C PHE A 20 13.07 -4.46 -13.17
N ILE A 21 12.25 -5.17 -12.40
CA ILE A 21 11.99 -6.61 -12.63
C ILE A 21 11.38 -6.87 -14.04
N ARG A 22 10.39 -6.08 -14.46
CA ARG A 22 9.71 -6.27 -15.76
C ARG A 22 10.63 -6.03 -16.96
N HIS A 23 11.48 -5.01 -16.90
CA HIS A 23 12.45 -4.70 -17.96
C HIS A 23 13.50 -5.81 -18.10
N LEU A 24 13.87 -6.46 -16.99
CA LEU A 24 14.89 -7.50 -17.02
C LEU A 24 14.44 -8.78 -17.73
N HIS A 25 13.20 -9.23 -17.52
CA HIS A 25 12.66 -10.37 -18.27
C HIS A 25 12.65 -10.11 -19.78
N GLN A 26 12.28 -8.89 -20.18
CA GLN A 26 12.29 -8.48 -21.58
C GLN A 26 13.72 -8.42 -22.13
N HIS A 27 14.66 -7.84 -21.40
CA HIS A 27 16.08 -7.79 -21.80
C HIS A 27 16.70 -9.17 -21.93
N ILE A 28 16.41 -10.11 -21.02
CA ILE A 28 16.87 -11.51 -21.13
C ILE A 28 16.35 -12.13 -22.44
N THR A 29 15.08 -11.91 -22.76
CA THR A 29 14.44 -12.44 -23.96
C THR A 29 15.04 -11.86 -25.23
N ASP A 30 15.26 -10.54 -25.27
CA ASP A 30 15.80 -9.85 -26.44
C ASP A 30 17.28 -10.22 -26.68
N LEU A 31 18.11 -10.21 -25.62
CA LEU A 31 19.51 -10.64 -25.70
C LEU A 31 19.65 -12.13 -26.08
N HIS A 32 18.78 -12.99 -25.57
CA HIS A 32 18.77 -14.40 -25.98
C HIS A 32 18.49 -14.56 -27.48
N ARG A 33 17.51 -13.81 -28.00
CA ARG A 33 17.17 -13.80 -29.43
C ARG A 33 18.33 -13.32 -30.29
N GLU A 34 19.05 -12.28 -29.85
CA GLU A 34 20.27 -11.81 -30.51
C GLU A 34 21.37 -12.88 -30.53
N GLN A 35 21.57 -13.59 -29.42
CA GLN A 35 22.58 -14.65 -29.30
C GLN A 35 22.28 -15.84 -30.22
N GLN A 36 21.03 -16.28 -30.32
CA GLN A 36 20.63 -17.34 -31.24
C GLN A 36 20.86 -16.99 -32.72
N ASN A 37 20.68 -15.72 -33.09
CA ASN A 37 20.87 -15.24 -34.47
C ASN A 37 22.34 -14.94 -34.81
N SER A 38 23.26 -15.12 -33.87
CA SER A 38 24.69 -14.82 -34.00
C SER A 38 25.55 -16.10 -34.01
N LYS A 39 26.84 -15.99 -34.33
CA LYS A 39 27.82 -17.10 -34.16
C LYS A 39 28.06 -17.50 -32.69
N ALA A 40 27.43 -16.84 -31.72
CA ALA A 40 27.53 -17.11 -30.28
C ALA A 40 26.38 -17.99 -29.75
N ALA A 41 25.74 -18.80 -30.61
CA ALA A 41 24.68 -19.70 -30.21
C ALA A 41 25.18 -20.70 -29.13
N MET A 42 24.42 -20.78 -28.03
CA MET A 42 24.66 -21.73 -26.95
C MET A 42 24.56 -23.19 -27.47
N PRO A 43 25.37 -24.12 -26.95
CA PRO A 43 25.25 -25.53 -27.29
C PRO A 43 23.89 -26.07 -26.84
N SER A 44 23.37 -27.09 -27.55
CA SER A 44 22.06 -27.69 -27.27
C SER A 44 21.96 -28.32 -25.88
N LYS A 45 23.08 -28.77 -25.31
CA LYS A 45 23.18 -29.28 -23.94
C LYS A 45 24.39 -28.69 -23.24
N PHE A 46 24.18 -28.16 -22.05
CA PHE A 46 25.27 -27.67 -21.20
C PHE A 46 24.94 -27.76 -19.71
N GLN A 47 25.97 -27.60 -18.88
CA GLN A 47 25.84 -27.53 -17.43
C GLN A 47 26.24 -26.16 -16.91
N VAL A 48 25.52 -25.73 -15.87
CA VAL A 48 25.83 -24.56 -15.07
C VAL A 48 25.84 -24.92 -13.60
N PHE A 49 26.56 -24.13 -12.82
CA PHE A 49 26.85 -24.38 -11.42
C PHE A 49 26.48 -23.16 -10.60
N ARG A 50 25.86 -23.38 -9.43
CA ARG A 50 25.61 -22.33 -8.43
C ARG A 50 25.96 -22.85 -7.05
N GLY A 51 26.84 -22.15 -6.34
CA GLY A 51 27.03 -22.35 -4.92
C GLY A 51 26.21 -21.35 -4.11
N GLN A 52 25.60 -21.80 -3.01
CA GLN A 52 24.94 -20.93 -2.03
C GLN A 52 24.77 -21.64 -0.68
N GLY A 53 24.54 -20.86 0.37
CA GLY A 53 24.05 -21.37 1.65
C GLY A 53 22.54 -21.57 1.63
N LEU A 54 22.06 -22.61 2.31
CA LEU A 54 20.64 -22.85 2.57
C LEU A 54 20.43 -23.07 4.06
N SER A 55 19.35 -22.52 4.63
CA SER A 55 19.00 -22.82 6.02
C SER A 55 18.72 -24.31 6.19
N MET A 56 18.96 -24.84 7.39
CA MET A 56 18.74 -26.25 7.68
C MET A 56 17.28 -26.67 7.40
N GLU A 57 16.32 -25.81 7.74
CA GLU A 57 14.90 -26.04 7.45
C GLU A 57 14.62 -26.14 5.94
N ALA A 58 15.14 -25.19 5.15
CA ALA A 58 14.96 -25.19 3.70
C ALA A 58 15.62 -26.41 3.05
N PHE A 59 16.78 -26.82 3.57
CA PHE A 59 17.49 -28.00 3.10
C PHE A 59 16.76 -29.31 3.41
N GLU A 60 16.23 -29.47 4.62
CA GLU A 60 15.43 -30.65 4.98
C GLU A 60 14.11 -30.71 4.20
N LYS A 61 13.50 -29.56 3.90
CA LYS A 61 12.35 -29.50 2.98
C LYS A 61 12.75 -29.97 1.57
N MET A 62 13.91 -29.53 1.06
CA MET A 62 14.42 -29.92 -0.25
C MET A 62 14.69 -31.43 -0.35
N LYS A 63 15.25 -32.04 0.70
CA LYS A 63 15.44 -33.50 0.77
C LYS A 63 14.12 -34.26 0.65
N LYS A 64 13.07 -33.79 1.34
CA LYS A 64 11.74 -34.40 1.30
C LYS A 64 11.09 -34.28 -0.08
N THR A 65 11.44 -33.24 -0.85
CA THR A 65 10.92 -33.00 -2.20
C THR A 65 11.81 -33.59 -3.32
N LYS A 66 12.69 -34.55 -3.02
CA LYS A 66 13.51 -35.22 -4.04
C LYS A 66 12.63 -35.82 -5.13
N GLY A 67 12.98 -35.60 -6.39
CA GLY A 67 12.18 -35.97 -7.55
C GLY A 67 11.07 -34.97 -7.90
N GLY A 68 10.79 -33.97 -7.06
CA GLY A 68 9.84 -32.90 -7.32
C GLY A 68 10.42 -31.73 -8.10
N LEU A 69 9.57 -30.71 -8.32
CA LEU A 69 9.93 -29.46 -8.97
C LEU A 69 10.34 -28.39 -7.95
N MET A 70 11.34 -27.60 -8.31
CA MET A 70 11.87 -26.49 -7.54
C MET A 70 11.97 -25.26 -8.44
N SER A 71 11.54 -24.11 -7.95
CA SER A 71 11.79 -22.82 -8.60
C SER A 71 12.60 -21.91 -7.70
N PHE A 72 13.35 -21.01 -8.32
CA PHE A 72 14.01 -19.92 -7.60
C PHE A 72 13.12 -18.68 -7.66
N ASN A 73 12.84 -18.10 -6.49
CA ASN A 73 11.98 -16.93 -6.36
C ASN A 73 12.63 -15.63 -6.89
N ASN A 74 13.93 -15.67 -7.19
CA ASN A 74 14.72 -14.55 -7.69
C ASN A 74 15.42 -14.92 -9.00
N PHE A 75 15.91 -13.91 -9.72
CA PHE A 75 16.82 -14.12 -10.84
C PHE A 75 18.04 -14.90 -10.37
N LEU A 76 18.45 -15.88 -11.17
CA LEU A 76 19.48 -16.84 -10.77
C LEU A 76 20.70 -16.69 -11.67
N SER A 77 21.76 -16.11 -11.10
CA SER A 77 23.06 -16.02 -11.76
C SER A 77 23.88 -17.30 -11.51
N THR A 78 24.38 -17.92 -12.57
CA THR A 78 25.10 -19.20 -12.54
C THR A 78 26.41 -19.15 -13.34
N SER A 79 27.30 -20.10 -13.08
CA SER A 79 28.61 -20.23 -13.76
C SER A 79 28.64 -21.43 -14.67
N ARG A 80 29.38 -21.39 -15.78
CA ARG A 80 29.87 -22.62 -16.43
C ARG A 80 31.10 -23.24 -15.76
N ASN A 81 31.73 -22.54 -14.83
CA ASN A 81 32.88 -23.01 -14.06
C ASN A 81 32.46 -23.53 -12.67
N ARG A 82 32.58 -24.85 -12.49
CA ARG A 82 32.26 -25.52 -11.22
C ARG A 82 33.08 -24.99 -10.04
N ASP A 83 34.37 -24.75 -10.26
CA ASP A 83 35.29 -24.38 -9.18
C ASP A 83 34.97 -23.01 -8.58
N ILE A 84 34.54 -22.06 -9.43
CA ILE A 84 34.14 -20.73 -8.97
C ILE A 84 32.92 -20.86 -8.05
N SER A 85 31.89 -21.57 -8.51
CA SER A 85 30.65 -21.79 -7.76
C SER A 85 30.90 -22.57 -6.46
N PHE A 86 31.79 -23.57 -6.47
CA PHE A 86 32.10 -24.37 -5.30
C PHE A 86 32.97 -23.62 -4.28
N LYS A 87 34.15 -23.13 -4.70
CA LYS A 87 35.15 -22.54 -3.78
C LYS A 87 34.73 -21.18 -3.24
N SER A 88 34.02 -20.39 -4.04
CA SER A 88 33.71 -19.00 -3.69
C SER A 88 32.36 -18.83 -2.98
N PHE A 89 31.45 -19.81 -3.11
CA PHE A 89 30.08 -19.68 -2.58
C PHE A 89 29.61 -20.88 -1.77
N ALA A 90 29.65 -22.10 -2.32
CA ALA A 90 29.15 -23.28 -1.61
C ALA A 90 29.99 -23.64 -0.37
N ARG A 91 31.32 -23.68 -0.53
CA ARG A 91 32.26 -24.05 0.54
C ARG A 91 32.26 -23.06 1.70
N PRO A 92 32.35 -21.73 1.49
CA PRO A 92 32.26 -20.76 2.58
C PRO A 92 30.96 -20.85 3.37
N ALA A 93 29.83 -21.08 2.69
CA ALA A 93 28.53 -21.19 3.35
C ALA A 93 28.43 -22.40 4.29
N ALA A 94 29.16 -23.50 4.04
CA ALA A 94 29.17 -24.65 4.95
C ALA A 94 29.83 -24.39 6.31
N PHE A 95 30.55 -23.26 6.47
CA PHE A 95 31.15 -22.86 7.73
C PHE A 95 30.27 -21.92 8.56
N ASP A 96 29.14 -21.48 8.02
CA ASP A 96 28.12 -20.76 8.80
C ASP A 96 27.29 -21.74 9.62
N ALA A 97 27.16 -21.46 10.93
CA ALA A 97 26.50 -22.33 11.89
C ALA A 97 25.04 -22.60 11.53
N ASN A 98 24.36 -21.68 10.84
CA ASN A 98 22.93 -21.76 10.54
C ASN A 98 22.60 -22.26 9.12
N SER A 99 23.62 -22.56 8.29
CA SER A 99 23.39 -22.94 6.89
C SER A 99 24.20 -24.14 6.42
N VAL A 100 23.72 -24.78 5.37
CA VAL A 100 24.37 -25.90 4.68
C VAL A 100 24.89 -25.38 3.36
N GLY A 101 26.14 -25.72 3.03
CA GLY A 101 26.74 -25.32 1.76
C GLY A 101 26.26 -26.22 0.63
N ILE A 102 25.55 -25.65 -0.34
CA ILE A 102 24.98 -26.39 -1.46
C ILE A 102 25.67 -25.99 -2.76
N LEU A 103 26.12 -26.99 -3.52
CA LEU A 103 26.52 -26.86 -4.91
C LEU A 103 25.41 -27.43 -5.81
N PHE A 104 24.67 -26.54 -6.47
CA PHE A 104 23.74 -26.92 -7.52
C PHE A 104 24.49 -27.18 -8.82
N ILE A 105 24.24 -28.34 -9.42
CA ILE A 105 24.67 -28.70 -10.77
C ILE A 105 23.42 -28.77 -11.63
N MET A 106 23.24 -27.82 -12.54
CA MET A 106 22.04 -27.68 -13.35
C MET A 106 22.34 -28.09 -14.78
N SER A 107 21.63 -29.11 -15.26
CA SER A 107 21.70 -29.60 -16.63
C SER A 107 20.63 -28.90 -17.46
N ILE A 108 21.08 -28.22 -18.52
CA ILE A 108 20.22 -27.45 -19.43
C ILE A 108 20.21 -28.15 -20.78
N ASP A 109 19.03 -28.52 -21.24
CA ASP A 109 18.75 -28.88 -22.62
C ASP A 109 17.98 -27.71 -23.24
N THR A 110 18.49 -27.13 -24.32
CA THR A 110 17.83 -25.97 -24.95
C THR A 110 16.73 -26.38 -25.90
N VAL A 111 16.68 -27.67 -26.31
CA VAL A 111 15.69 -28.19 -27.26
C VAL A 111 14.29 -28.24 -26.64
N ILE A 112 14.21 -28.31 -25.31
CA ILE A 112 12.94 -28.31 -24.57
C ILE A 112 12.37 -26.88 -24.37
N CYS A 113 13.13 -25.84 -24.72
CA CYS A 113 12.70 -24.45 -24.63
C CYS A 113 12.12 -23.97 -25.96
N THR A 114 10.95 -23.32 -25.95
CA THR A 114 10.46 -22.60 -27.15
C THR A 114 11.12 -21.22 -27.24
N ALA A 115 11.22 -20.66 -28.45
CA ALA A 115 11.78 -19.33 -28.69
C ALA A 115 11.04 -18.19 -27.95
N SER A 116 9.82 -18.44 -27.46
CA SER A 116 9.00 -17.52 -26.66
C SER A 116 9.12 -17.72 -25.15
N SER A 117 9.80 -18.77 -24.67
CA SER A 117 9.80 -19.19 -23.27
C SER A 117 11.18 -19.42 -22.68
N THR A 118 12.26 -19.01 -23.35
CA THR A 118 13.62 -19.36 -22.91
C THR A 118 14.00 -18.52 -21.70
N PRO A 119 14.21 -19.12 -20.52
CA PRO A 119 14.29 -18.38 -19.27
C PRO A 119 15.72 -17.94 -18.95
N PHE A 120 16.66 -17.92 -19.91
CA PHE A 120 18.06 -17.65 -19.61
C PHE A 120 18.82 -16.97 -20.74
N VAL A 121 19.93 -16.33 -20.39
CA VAL A 121 20.82 -15.64 -21.34
C VAL A 121 22.28 -15.75 -20.90
N ASN A 122 23.20 -15.82 -21.87
CA ASN A 122 24.63 -15.69 -21.58
C ASN A 122 24.96 -14.22 -21.30
N VAL A 123 25.47 -13.92 -20.12
CA VAL A 123 25.82 -12.55 -19.74
C VAL A 123 27.32 -12.34 -19.66
N LYS A 124 28.17 -13.22 -20.22
CA LYS A 124 29.64 -13.10 -20.18
C LYS A 124 30.15 -11.67 -20.45
N ASN A 125 29.63 -11.01 -21.49
CA ASN A 125 30.11 -9.68 -21.92
C ASN A 125 29.59 -8.51 -21.05
N VAL A 126 28.67 -8.78 -20.13
CA VAL A 126 28.02 -7.79 -19.23
C VAL A 126 27.95 -8.30 -17.78
N GLY A 127 28.69 -9.37 -17.48
CA GLY A 127 28.69 -10.12 -16.24
C GLY A 127 29.54 -9.43 -15.17
N PHE A 128 29.42 -9.86 -13.92
CA PHE A 128 30.16 -9.20 -12.84
C PHE A 128 31.68 -9.45 -12.90
N PHE A 129 32.09 -10.63 -13.37
CA PHE A 129 33.49 -11.03 -13.45
C PHE A 129 34.15 -10.75 -14.80
N ASP A 130 33.49 -9.95 -15.65
CA ASP A 130 33.89 -9.66 -17.04
C ASP A 130 34.22 -10.96 -17.82
N ASP A 131 35.13 -10.91 -18.80
CA ASP A 131 35.55 -12.05 -19.63
C ASP A 131 36.16 -13.24 -18.87
N LYS A 132 36.30 -13.18 -17.54
CA LYS A 132 36.92 -14.22 -16.70
C LYS A 132 35.99 -15.39 -16.38
N GLU A 133 34.68 -15.23 -16.55
CA GLU A 133 33.70 -16.28 -16.27
C GLU A 133 32.57 -16.26 -17.30
N GLU A 134 32.21 -17.42 -17.83
CA GLU A 134 31.00 -17.55 -18.65
C GLU A 134 29.79 -17.69 -17.73
N GLU A 135 29.13 -16.57 -17.47
CA GLU A 135 27.97 -16.43 -16.58
C GLU A 135 26.66 -16.60 -17.34
N ILE A 136 25.75 -17.43 -16.81
CA ILE A 136 24.40 -17.64 -17.34
C ILE A 136 23.39 -17.11 -16.34
N LEU A 137 22.57 -16.16 -16.77
CA LEU A 137 21.52 -15.54 -15.96
C LEU A 137 20.16 -16.13 -16.32
N PHE A 138 19.44 -16.63 -15.33
CA PHE A 138 18.09 -17.15 -15.46
C PHE A 138 17.06 -16.14 -14.93
N SER A 139 15.90 -16.09 -15.58
CA SER A 139 14.73 -15.34 -15.15
C SER A 139 14.13 -15.90 -13.87
N THR A 140 13.36 -15.08 -13.16
CA THR A 140 12.60 -15.56 -12.00
C THR A 140 11.64 -16.70 -12.41
N HIS A 141 11.32 -17.55 -11.44
CA HIS A 141 10.37 -18.66 -11.61
C HIS A 141 10.80 -19.71 -12.66
N THR A 142 12.07 -19.73 -13.05
CA THR A 142 12.64 -20.87 -13.76
C THR A 142 12.50 -22.12 -12.90
N ILE A 143 11.93 -23.18 -13.48
CA ILE A 143 11.62 -24.42 -12.76
C ILE A 143 12.65 -25.50 -13.12
N PHE A 144 13.13 -26.21 -12.11
CA PHE A 144 14.07 -27.31 -12.22
C PHE A 144 13.52 -28.54 -11.50
N ARG A 145 13.78 -29.74 -12.04
CA ARG A 145 13.54 -31.00 -11.35
C ARG A 145 14.74 -31.35 -10.47
N ILE A 146 14.48 -31.79 -9.24
CA ILE A 146 15.52 -32.27 -8.33
C ILE A 146 15.80 -33.74 -8.62
N ASP A 147 16.94 -34.02 -9.26
CA ASP A 147 17.29 -35.39 -9.66
C ASP A 147 17.95 -36.15 -8.50
N ARG A 148 19.03 -35.58 -7.96
CA ARG A 148 19.86 -36.22 -6.92
C ARG A 148 20.35 -35.20 -5.92
N ILE A 149 20.48 -35.65 -4.68
CA ILE A 149 21.05 -34.91 -3.55
C ILE A 149 22.06 -35.84 -2.91
N GLU A 150 23.33 -35.44 -2.90
CA GLU A 150 24.46 -36.27 -2.47
C GLU A 150 25.40 -35.44 -1.58
N PRO A 151 25.97 -36.01 -0.51
CA PRO A 151 26.96 -35.30 0.29
C PRO A 151 28.26 -35.14 -0.51
N ILE A 152 28.97 -34.03 -0.31
CA ILE A 152 30.31 -33.81 -0.85
C ILE A 152 31.30 -34.07 0.28
N GLU A 153 32.19 -35.04 0.08
CA GLU A 153 33.29 -35.29 1.03
C GLU A 153 34.26 -34.10 1.05
N ASP A 154 34.37 -33.43 2.19
CA ASP A 154 35.38 -32.41 2.47
C ASP A 154 36.06 -32.72 3.81
N LYS A 155 37.37 -32.53 3.87
CA LYS A 155 38.17 -32.86 5.06
C LYS A 155 37.87 -31.96 6.27
N HIS A 156 37.17 -30.85 6.07
CA HIS A 156 36.96 -29.81 7.07
C HIS A 156 35.51 -29.60 7.48
N THR A 157 34.54 -30.20 6.76
CA THR A 157 33.11 -30.03 7.04
C THR A 157 32.29 -31.16 6.43
N ASP A 158 31.26 -31.63 7.14
CA ASP A 158 30.25 -32.58 6.70
C ASP A 158 28.97 -31.89 6.19
N ARG A 159 28.96 -30.55 6.17
CA ARG A 159 27.81 -29.71 5.81
C ARG A 159 27.81 -29.30 4.34
N LEU A 160 28.47 -30.08 3.47
CA LEU A 160 28.54 -29.83 2.04
C LEU A 160 27.75 -30.85 1.24
N TRP A 161 26.93 -30.36 0.33
CA TRP A 161 26.07 -31.20 -0.50
C TRP A 161 26.04 -30.73 -1.94
N GLN A 162 25.89 -31.70 -2.83
CA GLN A 162 25.66 -31.50 -4.25
C GLN A 162 24.19 -31.80 -4.55
N VAL A 163 23.56 -30.91 -5.33
CA VAL A 163 22.18 -31.09 -5.80
C VAL A 163 22.19 -31.02 -7.32
N ASN A 164 21.85 -32.15 -7.95
CA ASN A 164 21.71 -32.23 -9.40
C ASN A 164 20.29 -31.82 -9.77
N LEU A 165 20.20 -30.84 -10.66
CA LEU A 165 18.97 -30.26 -11.17
C LEU A 165 18.93 -30.43 -12.68
N THR A 166 17.75 -30.66 -13.23
CA THR A 166 17.50 -30.62 -14.67
C THR A 166 16.46 -29.54 -14.97
N LEU A 167 16.69 -28.69 -15.98
CA LEU A 167 15.72 -27.68 -16.37
C LEU A 167 14.41 -28.36 -16.77
N ALA A 168 13.30 -28.00 -16.10
CA ALA A 168 11.99 -28.52 -16.43
C ALA A 168 11.44 -27.81 -17.67
N GLY A 169 10.92 -28.56 -18.62
CA GLY A 169 10.34 -28.05 -19.87
C GLY A 169 9.08 -28.82 -20.25
N ASN A 170 8.60 -28.61 -21.48
CA ASN A 170 7.32 -29.17 -21.94
C ASN A 170 7.28 -30.71 -22.04
N GLN A 171 8.41 -31.40 -21.85
CA GLN A 171 8.49 -32.87 -21.83
C GLN A 171 8.34 -33.45 -20.41
N ASP A 172 8.27 -32.60 -19.39
CA ASP A 172 8.11 -33.01 -17.99
C ASP A 172 6.62 -33.07 -17.62
N ASP A 173 6.12 -34.26 -17.28
CA ASP A 173 4.71 -34.50 -16.99
C ASP A 173 4.18 -33.73 -15.77
N ASP A 174 5.00 -33.56 -14.73
CA ASP A 174 4.58 -32.81 -13.53
C ASP A 174 4.57 -31.31 -13.82
N PHE A 175 5.51 -30.82 -14.64
CA PHE A 175 5.51 -29.44 -15.12
C PHE A 175 4.29 -29.16 -16.01
N ASN A 176 3.92 -30.10 -16.88
CA ASN A 176 2.72 -29.99 -17.70
C ASN A 176 1.44 -30.01 -16.85
N LYS A 177 1.35 -30.87 -15.83
CA LYS A 177 0.22 -30.87 -14.89
C LYS A 177 0.13 -29.57 -14.10
N LEU A 178 1.25 -29.05 -13.61
CA LEU A 178 1.30 -27.78 -12.87
C LEU A 178 0.88 -26.61 -13.76
N THR A 179 1.42 -26.53 -14.98
CA THR A 179 1.07 -25.47 -15.93
C THR A 179 -0.37 -25.59 -16.45
N ALA A 180 -0.90 -26.82 -16.61
CA ALA A 180 -2.31 -27.05 -16.91
C ALA A 180 -3.21 -26.60 -15.76
N HIS A 181 -2.87 -26.95 -14.52
CA HIS A 181 -3.64 -26.54 -13.34
C HIS A 181 -3.64 -25.02 -13.16
N LEU A 182 -2.47 -24.37 -13.30
CA LEU A 182 -2.39 -22.90 -13.30
C LEU A 182 -3.18 -22.28 -14.45
N ARG A 183 -3.17 -22.89 -15.64
CA ARG A 183 -3.99 -22.43 -16.76
C ARG A 183 -5.47 -22.63 -16.48
N GLU A 184 -5.89 -23.70 -15.84
CA GLU A 184 -7.28 -23.94 -15.43
C GLU A 184 -7.73 -22.94 -14.35
N ASP A 185 -6.89 -22.67 -13.35
CA ASP A 185 -7.16 -21.73 -12.27
C ASP A 185 -7.27 -20.28 -12.75
N ILE A 186 -6.57 -19.94 -13.83
CA ILE A 186 -6.59 -18.63 -14.47
C ILE A 186 -7.54 -18.61 -15.69
N ALA A 187 -8.00 -19.78 -16.17
CA ALA A 187 -8.91 -19.86 -17.30
C ALA A 187 -10.30 -19.35 -16.93
N GLY A 188 -10.92 -18.68 -17.91
CA GLY A 188 -12.27 -18.15 -17.77
C GLY A 188 -12.32 -16.75 -17.16
N THR A 189 -13.54 -16.23 -17.05
CA THR A 189 -13.84 -14.87 -16.59
C THR A 189 -13.48 -14.68 -15.11
N THR A 190 -13.57 -15.74 -14.32
CA THR A 190 -13.20 -15.77 -12.89
C THR A 190 -11.69 -15.60 -12.66
N GLY A 191 -10.84 -16.21 -13.49
CA GLY A 191 -9.38 -16.09 -13.38
C GLY A 191 -8.89 -14.67 -13.69
N TRP A 192 -9.42 -14.05 -14.75
CA TRP A 192 -9.08 -12.67 -15.10
C TRP A 192 -9.61 -11.64 -14.09
N SER A 193 -10.80 -11.86 -13.53
CA SER A 193 -11.31 -11.00 -12.45
C SER A 193 -10.42 -11.08 -11.21
N ARG A 194 -9.99 -12.28 -10.78
CA ARG A 194 -9.04 -12.43 -9.68
C ARG A 194 -7.72 -11.71 -9.94
N PHE A 195 -7.22 -11.78 -11.18
CA PHE A 195 -6.02 -11.03 -11.55
C PHE A 195 -6.23 -9.52 -11.47
N GLY A 196 -7.41 -9.02 -11.89
CA GLY A 196 -7.81 -7.63 -11.70
C GLY A 196 -7.84 -7.21 -10.24
N ASP A 197 -8.44 -8.02 -9.36
CA ASP A 197 -8.47 -7.76 -7.91
C ASP A 197 -7.08 -7.72 -7.28
N ILE A 198 -6.17 -8.60 -7.73
CA ILE A 198 -4.76 -8.56 -7.32
C ILE A 198 -4.10 -7.26 -7.79
N LEU A 199 -4.34 -6.84 -9.04
CA LEU A 199 -3.79 -5.57 -9.55
C LEU A 199 -4.28 -4.37 -8.75
N ILE A 200 -5.56 -4.35 -8.34
CA ILE A 200 -6.11 -3.33 -7.45
C ILE A 200 -5.39 -3.38 -6.09
N SER A 201 -5.27 -4.56 -5.48
CA SER A 201 -4.68 -4.69 -4.14
C SER A 201 -3.19 -4.33 -4.09
N VAL A 202 -2.46 -4.52 -5.20
CA VAL A 202 -1.06 -4.07 -5.32
C VAL A 202 -0.91 -2.63 -5.86
N GLY A 203 -2.00 -1.86 -5.92
CA GLY A 203 -2.00 -0.44 -6.31
C GLY A 203 -1.68 -0.20 -7.79
N LYS A 204 -1.90 -1.18 -8.68
CA LYS A 204 -1.71 -1.07 -10.13
C LYS A 204 -3.04 -0.75 -10.83
N PHE A 205 -3.68 0.34 -10.39
CA PHE A 205 -5.01 0.74 -10.81
C PHE A 205 -5.15 0.93 -12.33
N GLU A 206 -4.20 1.60 -13.00
CA GLU A 206 -4.24 1.77 -14.46
C GLU A 206 -4.29 0.43 -15.22
N LYS A 207 -3.51 -0.56 -14.76
CA LYS A 207 -3.49 -1.89 -15.38
C LYS A 207 -4.77 -2.65 -15.10
N ALA A 208 -5.30 -2.53 -13.88
CA ALA A 208 -6.59 -3.11 -13.53
C ALA A 208 -7.71 -2.50 -14.38
N GLY A 209 -7.70 -1.19 -14.60
CA GLY A 209 -8.64 -0.47 -15.46
C GLY A 209 -8.62 -1.00 -16.89
N HIS A 210 -7.44 -1.01 -17.52
CA HIS A 210 -7.29 -1.58 -18.88
C HIS A 210 -7.76 -3.03 -18.97
N LEU A 211 -7.45 -3.85 -17.97
CA LEU A 211 -7.90 -5.25 -17.94
C LEU A 211 -9.43 -5.34 -17.89
N TYR A 212 -10.08 -4.61 -16.99
CA TYR A 212 -11.54 -4.66 -16.86
C TYR A 212 -12.27 -4.02 -18.06
N GLU A 213 -11.66 -3.05 -18.75
CA GLU A 213 -12.17 -2.53 -20.02
C GLU A 213 -12.13 -3.60 -21.13
N LEU A 214 -11.02 -4.34 -21.25
CA LEU A 214 -10.90 -5.46 -22.18
C LEU A 214 -11.89 -6.60 -21.86
N LEU A 215 -12.09 -6.89 -20.58
CA LEU A 215 -13.08 -7.89 -20.14
C LEU A 215 -14.51 -7.44 -20.42
N LEU A 216 -14.79 -6.15 -20.27
CA LEU A 216 -16.09 -5.56 -20.58
C LEU A 216 -16.42 -5.67 -22.08
N GLU A 217 -15.46 -5.43 -22.97
CA GLU A 217 -15.64 -5.62 -24.43
C GLU A 217 -15.95 -7.07 -24.80
N LYS A 218 -15.34 -8.02 -24.09
CA LYS A 218 -15.50 -9.46 -24.32
C LYS A 218 -16.67 -10.08 -23.55
N ALA A 219 -17.38 -9.29 -22.74
CA ALA A 219 -18.43 -9.79 -21.88
C ALA A 219 -19.61 -10.35 -22.69
N SER A 220 -19.97 -11.60 -22.38
CA SER A 220 -20.98 -12.37 -23.11
C SER A 220 -22.38 -12.18 -22.54
N SER A 221 -22.50 -11.80 -21.27
CA SER A 221 -23.76 -11.57 -20.58
C SER A 221 -23.85 -10.21 -19.90
N ASP A 222 -25.06 -9.69 -19.72
CA ASP A 222 -25.29 -8.45 -18.98
C ASP A 222 -24.90 -8.56 -17.50
N LYS A 223 -24.96 -9.77 -16.94
CA LYS A 223 -24.48 -10.05 -15.58
C LYS A 223 -22.98 -9.86 -15.47
N GLU A 224 -22.20 -10.39 -16.43
CA GLU A 224 -20.75 -10.16 -16.49
C GLU A 224 -20.41 -8.69 -16.69
N ARG A 225 -21.11 -8.00 -17.61
CA ARG A 225 -20.93 -6.56 -17.82
C ARG A 225 -21.16 -5.77 -16.53
N SER A 226 -22.20 -6.13 -15.78
CA SER A 226 -22.51 -5.50 -14.50
C SER A 226 -21.40 -5.68 -13.48
N GLU A 227 -20.82 -6.87 -13.37
CA GLU A 227 -19.66 -7.11 -12.50
C GLU A 227 -18.45 -6.27 -12.92
N TYR A 228 -18.13 -6.23 -14.21
CA TYR A 228 -17.01 -5.42 -14.71
C TYR A 228 -17.26 -3.91 -14.55
N TYR A 229 -18.51 -3.44 -14.65
CA TYR A 229 -18.85 -2.07 -14.30
C TYR A 229 -18.57 -1.79 -12.83
N PHE A 230 -18.91 -2.71 -11.92
CA PHE A 230 -18.60 -2.55 -10.50
C PHE A 230 -17.09 -2.46 -10.25
N GLN A 231 -16.31 -3.34 -10.87
CA GLN A 231 -14.85 -3.34 -10.71
C GLN A 231 -14.20 -2.10 -11.33
N LEU A 232 -14.64 -1.66 -12.52
CA LEU A 232 -14.17 -0.40 -13.11
C LEU A 232 -14.49 0.80 -12.24
N ALA A 233 -15.69 0.82 -11.63
CA ALA A 233 -16.06 1.91 -10.73
C ALA A 233 -15.11 1.99 -9.53
N ARG A 234 -14.77 0.86 -8.90
CA ARG A 234 -13.78 0.79 -7.80
C ARG A 234 -12.40 1.26 -8.25
N VAL A 235 -11.92 0.80 -9.41
CA VAL A 235 -10.62 1.24 -9.96
C VAL A 235 -10.59 2.75 -10.15
N TYR A 236 -11.63 3.33 -10.75
CA TYR A 236 -11.68 4.76 -11.00
C TYR A 236 -11.88 5.57 -9.71
N GLU A 237 -12.57 5.03 -8.71
CA GLU A 237 -12.66 5.61 -7.37
C GLU A 237 -11.29 5.66 -6.69
N ASP A 238 -10.52 4.56 -6.71
CA ASP A 238 -9.16 4.49 -6.15
C ASP A 238 -8.17 5.42 -6.88
N MET A 239 -8.40 5.68 -8.17
CA MET A 239 -7.63 6.66 -8.95
C MET A 239 -8.05 8.13 -8.69
N GLY A 240 -9.12 8.36 -7.93
CA GLY A 240 -9.70 9.69 -7.72
C GLY A 240 -10.49 10.24 -8.92
N GLU A 241 -10.75 9.42 -9.94
CA GLU A 241 -11.54 9.77 -11.12
C GLU A 241 -13.06 9.63 -10.84
N ASN A 242 -13.55 10.39 -9.88
CA ASN A 242 -14.90 10.28 -9.32
C ASN A 242 -16.02 10.33 -10.38
N SER A 243 -15.89 11.13 -11.45
CA SER A 243 -16.90 11.20 -12.51
C SER A 243 -17.01 9.88 -13.31
N LYS A 244 -15.88 9.20 -13.57
CA LYS A 244 -15.90 7.88 -14.22
C LYS A 244 -16.43 6.83 -13.25
N ALA A 245 -16.03 6.87 -11.98
CA ALA A 245 -16.56 5.98 -10.95
C ALA A 245 -18.10 6.05 -10.87
N LEU A 246 -18.67 7.26 -10.80
CA LEU A 246 -20.13 7.46 -10.81
C LEU A 246 -20.81 6.89 -12.06
N LYS A 247 -20.21 7.08 -13.25
CA LYS A 247 -20.74 6.53 -14.50
C LYS A 247 -20.86 5.00 -14.44
N TYR A 248 -19.82 4.33 -13.96
CA TYR A 248 -19.80 2.87 -13.89
C TYR A 248 -20.65 2.31 -12.74
N TYR A 249 -20.64 2.95 -11.56
CA TYR A 249 -21.56 2.60 -10.48
C TYR A 249 -23.02 2.79 -10.90
N GLY A 250 -23.34 3.87 -11.63
CA GLY A 250 -24.68 4.10 -12.18
C GLY A 250 -25.13 2.98 -13.12
N LYS A 251 -24.28 2.56 -14.06
CA LYS A 251 -24.57 1.42 -14.95
C LYS A 251 -24.77 0.10 -14.20
N ASN A 252 -23.95 -0.17 -13.18
CA ASN A 252 -24.11 -1.34 -12.32
C ASN A 252 -25.43 -1.29 -11.54
N LEU A 253 -25.79 -0.13 -10.99
CA LEU A 253 -27.05 0.09 -10.27
C LEU A 253 -28.26 -0.11 -11.20
N GLU A 254 -28.25 0.44 -12.41
CA GLU A 254 -29.33 0.26 -13.39
C GLU A 254 -29.59 -1.22 -13.71
N PHE A 255 -28.52 -2.00 -13.89
CA PHE A 255 -28.65 -3.45 -14.09
C PHE A 255 -29.25 -4.13 -12.87
N LYS A 256 -28.76 -3.80 -11.66
CA LYS A 256 -29.28 -4.38 -10.41
C LYS A 256 -30.74 -4.01 -10.18
N GLN A 257 -31.16 -2.79 -10.50
CA GLN A 257 -32.57 -2.37 -10.38
C GLN A 257 -33.50 -3.14 -11.31
N LYS A 258 -33.03 -3.52 -12.51
CA LYS A 258 -33.80 -4.34 -13.46
C LYS A 258 -33.89 -5.82 -13.05
N THR A 259 -32.92 -6.32 -12.29
CA THR A 259 -32.77 -7.76 -12.02
C THR A 259 -33.11 -8.17 -10.59
N LEU A 260 -33.05 -7.24 -9.64
CA LEU A 260 -33.27 -7.49 -8.22
C LEU A 260 -34.57 -6.83 -7.74
N PRO A 261 -35.22 -7.40 -6.71
CA PRO A 261 -36.34 -6.75 -6.04
C PRO A 261 -35.95 -5.36 -5.48
N PRO A 262 -36.90 -4.39 -5.38
CA PRO A 262 -36.61 -3.02 -4.94
C PRO A 262 -35.92 -2.90 -3.57
N ASN A 263 -36.15 -3.85 -2.67
CA ASN A 263 -35.58 -3.88 -1.32
C ASN A 263 -34.38 -4.82 -1.17
N HIS A 264 -33.76 -5.24 -2.28
CA HIS A 264 -32.63 -6.16 -2.22
C HIS A 264 -31.38 -5.47 -1.62
N PRO A 265 -30.67 -6.09 -0.64
CA PRO A 265 -29.49 -5.48 0.01
C PRO A 265 -28.41 -4.95 -0.94
N ASN A 266 -28.13 -5.66 -2.04
CA ASN A 266 -27.18 -5.20 -3.07
C ASN A 266 -27.52 -3.84 -3.71
N LEU A 267 -28.80 -3.43 -3.72
CA LEU A 267 -29.18 -2.08 -4.15
C LEU A 267 -28.73 -1.05 -3.13
N ALA A 268 -28.89 -1.34 -1.83
CA ALA A 268 -28.38 -0.48 -0.76
C ALA A 268 -26.87 -0.30 -0.86
N THR A 269 -26.09 -1.38 -1.04
CA THR A 269 -24.64 -1.30 -1.25
C THR A 269 -24.28 -0.38 -2.43
N SER A 270 -25.05 -0.47 -3.52
CA SER A 270 -24.79 0.35 -4.72
C SER A 270 -25.06 1.83 -4.46
N TYR A 271 -26.15 2.17 -3.78
CA TYR A 271 -26.43 3.55 -3.34
C TYR A 271 -25.40 4.05 -2.34
N ASN A 272 -24.92 3.20 -1.43
CA ASN A 272 -23.89 3.58 -0.47
C ASN A 272 -22.57 3.94 -1.16
N ASN A 273 -22.15 3.16 -2.16
CA ASN A 273 -20.93 3.46 -2.93
C ASN A 273 -21.08 4.75 -3.75
N ILE A 274 -22.23 4.96 -4.40
CA ILE A 274 -22.52 6.23 -5.10
C ILE A 274 -22.51 7.41 -4.12
N GLY A 275 -23.07 7.23 -2.92
CA GLY A 275 -23.05 8.22 -1.86
C GLY A 275 -21.63 8.60 -1.43
N LEU A 276 -20.76 7.60 -1.27
CA LEU A 276 -19.35 7.81 -0.94
C LEU A 276 -18.62 8.58 -2.04
N VAL A 277 -18.86 8.27 -3.31
CA VAL A 277 -18.23 9.02 -4.42
C VAL A 277 -18.72 10.47 -4.45
N TYR A 278 -20.02 10.73 -4.25
CA TYR A 278 -20.53 12.10 -4.13
C TYR A 278 -19.94 12.83 -2.91
N TYR A 279 -19.77 12.14 -1.79
CA TYR A 279 -19.11 12.68 -0.60
C TYR A 279 -17.67 13.09 -0.90
N ASN A 280 -16.90 12.23 -1.59
CA ASN A 280 -15.52 12.52 -2.00
C ASN A 280 -15.42 13.69 -2.99
N MET A 281 -16.49 13.98 -3.74
CA MET A 281 -16.61 15.16 -4.60
C MET A 281 -17.04 16.44 -3.86
N GLY A 282 -17.37 16.35 -2.57
CA GLY A 282 -17.96 17.46 -1.81
C GLY A 282 -19.42 17.75 -2.15
N GLU A 283 -20.09 16.88 -2.92
CA GLU A 283 -21.50 17.01 -3.29
C GLU A 283 -22.40 16.44 -2.19
N TYR A 284 -22.31 17.01 -0.99
CA TYR A 284 -22.91 16.46 0.23
C TYR A 284 -24.43 16.22 0.14
N SER A 285 -25.18 17.09 -0.54
CA SER A 285 -26.63 16.88 -0.70
C SER A 285 -26.95 15.62 -1.51
N LYS A 286 -26.18 15.31 -2.57
CA LYS A 286 -26.38 14.08 -3.37
C LYS A 286 -25.87 12.85 -2.64
N ALA A 287 -24.79 13.00 -1.86
CA ALA A 287 -24.29 11.95 -0.98
C ALA A 287 -25.36 11.56 0.05
N LEU A 288 -25.96 12.55 0.72
CA LEU A 288 -27.02 12.36 1.70
C LEU A 288 -28.21 11.62 1.08
N SER A 289 -28.75 12.08 -0.05
CA SER A 289 -29.88 11.41 -0.72
C SER A 289 -29.56 9.95 -1.08
N SER A 290 -28.32 9.65 -1.48
CA SER A 290 -27.90 8.29 -1.81
C SER A 290 -27.80 7.42 -0.55
N HIS A 291 -27.20 7.91 0.53
CA HIS A 291 -27.10 7.17 1.79
C HIS A 291 -28.47 6.99 2.47
N GLU A 292 -29.37 7.97 2.41
CA GLU A 292 -30.75 7.83 2.90
C GLU A 292 -31.52 6.77 2.13
N ARG A 293 -31.36 6.71 0.80
CA ARG A 293 -31.97 5.65 -0.02
C ARG A 293 -31.42 4.27 0.33
N SER A 294 -30.11 4.17 0.57
CA SER A 294 -29.49 2.94 1.07
C SER A 294 -30.07 2.51 2.43
N LEU A 295 -30.20 3.46 3.37
CA LEU A 295 -30.75 3.21 4.70
C LEU A 295 -32.21 2.75 4.64
N GLU A 296 -33.04 3.33 3.78
CA GLU A 296 -34.45 2.95 3.59
C GLU A 296 -34.58 1.49 3.14
N ILE A 297 -33.78 1.08 2.15
CA ILE A 297 -33.74 -0.30 1.66
C ILE A 297 -33.31 -1.24 2.80
N GLN A 298 -32.24 -0.91 3.52
CA GLN A 298 -31.74 -1.73 4.62
C GLN A 298 -32.74 -1.85 5.77
N LYS A 299 -33.46 -0.78 6.13
CA LYS A 299 -34.50 -0.82 7.17
C LYS A 299 -35.63 -1.79 6.85
N THR A 300 -35.91 -1.98 5.57
CA THR A 300 -36.95 -2.88 5.11
C THR A 300 -36.44 -4.32 4.98
N ALA A 301 -35.18 -4.48 4.59
CA ALA A 301 -34.58 -5.79 4.34
C ALA A 301 -33.97 -6.47 5.58
N LEU A 302 -33.60 -5.70 6.61
CA LEU A 302 -32.79 -6.17 7.73
C LEU A 302 -33.48 -5.94 9.09
N PRO A 303 -33.13 -6.74 10.12
CA PRO A 303 -33.58 -6.49 11.48
C PRO A 303 -33.14 -5.11 12.01
N PRO A 304 -33.89 -4.48 12.94
CA PRO A 304 -33.62 -3.12 13.42
C PRO A 304 -32.22 -2.87 14.02
N ASN A 305 -31.55 -3.91 14.52
CA ASN A 305 -30.24 -3.83 15.15
C ASN A 305 -29.12 -4.44 14.29
N HIS A 306 -29.34 -4.57 12.97
CA HIS A 306 -28.34 -5.12 12.07
C HIS A 306 -27.14 -4.15 11.90
N PRO A 307 -25.88 -4.63 11.94
CA PRO A 307 -24.66 -3.83 11.73
C PRO A 307 -24.70 -2.87 10.53
N ASP A 308 -25.23 -3.30 9.39
CA ASP A 308 -25.32 -2.46 8.18
C ASP A 308 -26.11 -1.17 8.40
N LEU A 309 -27.15 -1.19 9.24
CA LEU A 309 -27.89 0.00 9.62
C LEU A 309 -27.00 0.98 10.38
N ALA A 310 -26.15 0.48 11.28
CA ALA A 310 -25.19 1.30 12.01
C ALA A 310 -24.18 1.95 11.07
N SER A 311 -23.67 1.21 10.08
CA SER A 311 -22.79 1.75 9.02
C SER A 311 -23.49 2.84 8.20
N SER A 312 -24.75 2.63 7.82
CA SER A 312 -25.54 3.64 7.08
C SER A 312 -25.76 4.92 7.90
N TYR A 313 -26.12 4.80 9.18
CA TYR A 313 -26.23 5.95 10.08
C TYR A 313 -24.89 6.67 10.27
N ASN A 314 -23.78 5.94 10.33
CA ASN A 314 -22.45 6.56 10.42
C ASN A 314 -22.10 7.36 9.16
N ASN A 315 -22.40 6.84 7.96
CA ASN A 315 -22.16 7.56 6.70
C ASN A 315 -23.02 8.82 6.60
N ILE A 316 -24.30 8.75 6.99
CA ILE A 316 -25.17 9.92 7.07
C ILE A 316 -24.64 10.95 8.08
N GLY A 317 -24.20 10.50 9.25
CA GLY A 317 -23.59 11.36 10.27
C GLY A 317 -22.36 12.08 9.74
N LEU A 318 -21.51 11.41 8.96
CA LEU A 318 -20.33 12.00 8.33
C LEU A 318 -20.70 13.08 7.32
N VAL A 319 -21.75 12.86 6.51
CA VAL A 319 -22.23 13.88 5.58
C VAL A 319 -22.73 15.11 6.33
N TYR A 320 -23.57 14.93 7.37
CA TYR A 320 -24.05 16.05 8.17
C TYR A 320 -22.93 16.80 8.88
N TYR A 321 -21.92 16.10 9.39
CA TYR A 321 -20.75 16.72 10.02
C TYR A 321 -20.03 17.66 9.05
N ASN A 322 -19.76 17.21 7.82
CA ASN A 322 -19.08 18.04 6.82
C ASN A 322 -19.96 19.18 6.26
N MET A 323 -21.28 19.08 6.39
CA MET A 323 -22.21 20.19 6.12
C MET A 323 -22.28 21.22 7.26
N GLY A 324 -21.63 20.97 8.40
CA GLY A 324 -21.74 21.80 9.60
C GLY A 324 -23.06 21.61 10.36
N GLU A 325 -23.86 20.60 10.01
CA GLU A 325 -25.13 20.28 10.67
C GLU A 325 -24.91 19.36 11.89
N TYR A 326 -24.11 19.84 12.85
CA TYR A 326 -23.58 19.05 13.96
C TYR A 326 -24.65 18.34 14.80
N SER A 327 -25.81 18.97 15.06
CA SER A 327 -26.90 18.32 15.80
C SER A 327 -27.47 17.09 15.07
N LYS A 328 -27.56 17.13 13.74
CA LYS A 328 -28.03 15.97 12.94
C LYS A 328 -26.95 14.90 12.81
N ALA A 329 -25.69 15.31 12.73
CA ALA A 329 -24.54 14.42 12.77
C ALA A 329 -24.52 13.62 14.09
N LEU A 330 -24.65 14.33 15.22
CA LEU A 330 -24.69 13.73 16.55
C LEU A 330 -25.81 12.68 16.66
N SER A 331 -27.04 13.05 16.29
CA SER A 331 -28.18 12.13 16.33
C SER A 331 -27.96 10.87 15.48
N SER A 332 -27.33 11.02 14.30
CA SER A 332 -27.01 9.89 13.43
C SER A 332 -25.93 8.99 14.03
N TYR A 333 -24.86 9.57 14.58
CA TYR A 333 -23.80 8.81 15.23
C TYR A 333 -24.25 8.12 16.52
N GLU A 334 -25.09 8.75 17.33
CA GLU A 334 -25.67 8.15 18.53
C GLU A 334 -26.54 6.94 18.17
N ARG A 335 -27.35 7.05 17.10
CA ARG A 335 -28.14 5.92 16.60
C ARG A 335 -27.26 4.78 16.09
N SER A 336 -26.17 5.10 15.39
CA SER A 336 -25.17 4.12 14.98
C SER A 336 -24.54 3.42 16.18
N LEU A 337 -24.13 4.18 17.20
CA LEU A 337 -23.54 3.66 18.43
C LEU A 337 -24.50 2.73 19.20
N GLU A 338 -25.78 3.08 19.29
CA GLU A 338 -26.80 2.26 19.94
C GLU A 338 -26.90 0.88 19.29
N ILE A 339 -26.96 0.83 17.96
CA ILE A 339 -27.00 -0.43 17.20
C ILE A 339 -25.70 -1.22 17.41
N TRP A 340 -24.54 -0.57 17.33
CA TRP A 340 -23.25 -1.24 17.54
C TRP A 340 -23.10 -1.82 18.95
N LYS A 341 -23.61 -1.15 19.98
CA LYS A 341 -23.58 -1.66 21.37
C LYS A 341 -24.38 -2.96 21.53
N ILE A 342 -25.43 -3.15 20.73
CA ILE A 342 -26.23 -4.38 20.73
C ILE A 342 -25.55 -5.46 19.89
N ALA A 343 -24.99 -5.08 18.74
CA ALA A 343 -24.47 -6.03 17.76
C ALA A 343 -23.05 -6.55 18.06
N LEU A 344 -22.26 -5.84 18.87
CA LEU A 344 -20.84 -6.12 19.07
C LEU A 344 -20.43 -6.26 20.54
N PRO A 345 -19.30 -6.95 20.81
CA PRO A 345 -18.70 -6.97 22.13
C PRO A 345 -18.32 -5.55 22.63
N PRO A 346 -18.32 -5.28 23.95
CA PRO A 346 -18.11 -3.95 24.51
C PRO A 346 -16.80 -3.24 24.11
N ASN A 347 -15.78 -4.00 23.76
CA ASN A 347 -14.45 -3.48 23.38
C ASN A 347 -14.17 -3.60 21.88
N HIS A 348 -15.20 -3.73 21.03
CA HIS A 348 -14.98 -3.82 19.59
C HIS A 348 -14.50 -2.48 19.00
N PRO A 349 -13.50 -2.46 18.09
CA PRO A 349 -12.97 -1.21 17.50
C PRO A 349 -14.02 -0.30 16.86
N SER A 350 -15.09 -0.85 16.28
CA SER A 350 -16.21 -0.04 15.72
C SER A 350 -16.89 0.85 16.77
N LEU A 351 -16.99 0.41 18.04
CA LEU A 351 -17.50 1.25 19.12
C LEU A 351 -16.57 2.43 19.38
N ALA A 352 -15.26 2.20 19.36
CA ALA A 352 -14.27 3.27 19.50
C ALA A 352 -14.36 4.29 18.36
N ALA A 353 -14.59 3.84 17.13
CA ALA A 353 -14.80 4.73 15.98
C ALA A 353 -16.06 5.59 16.15
N SER A 354 -17.18 5.01 16.61
CA SER A 354 -18.40 5.76 16.90
C SER A 354 -18.20 6.81 18.01
N TYR A 355 -17.56 6.44 19.12
CA TYR A 355 -17.21 7.38 20.19
C TYR A 355 -16.29 8.50 19.69
N ASN A 356 -15.32 8.17 18.82
CA ASN A 356 -14.44 9.16 18.22
C ASN A 356 -15.23 10.18 17.39
N ASN A 357 -16.15 9.71 16.53
CA ASN A 357 -16.96 10.59 15.69
C ASN A 357 -17.89 11.50 16.50
N ILE A 358 -18.48 10.97 17.59
CA ILE A 358 -19.26 11.76 18.54
C ILE A 358 -18.37 12.81 19.23
N GLY A 359 -17.14 12.44 19.61
CA GLY A 359 -16.17 13.37 20.18
C GLY A 359 -15.85 14.54 19.26
N LEU A 360 -15.61 14.26 17.98
CA LEU A 360 -15.38 15.29 16.95
C LEU A 360 -16.57 16.25 16.82
N VAL A 361 -17.80 15.73 16.87
CA VAL A 361 -19.01 16.58 16.81
C VAL A 361 -19.11 17.48 18.03
N TYR A 362 -18.86 16.96 19.24
CA TYR A 362 -18.89 17.79 20.45
C TYR A 362 -17.79 18.84 20.48
N ASP A 363 -16.60 18.54 19.95
CA ASP A 363 -15.50 19.51 19.84
C ASP A 363 -15.89 20.68 18.94
N GLU A 364 -16.44 20.40 17.75
CA GLU A 364 -16.96 21.42 16.82
C GLU A 364 -18.11 22.25 17.42
N MET A 365 -18.90 21.67 18.32
CA MET A 365 -19.97 22.38 19.04
C MET A 365 -19.44 23.20 20.24
N GLY A 366 -18.15 23.14 20.56
CA GLY A 366 -17.55 23.78 21.74
C GLY A 366 -17.88 23.08 23.07
N GLU A 367 -18.44 21.87 23.02
CA GLU A 367 -18.82 21.06 24.18
C GLU A 367 -17.65 20.20 24.65
N TYR A 368 -16.52 20.85 24.94
CA TYR A 368 -15.21 20.18 25.11
C TYR A 368 -15.18 19.08 26.18
N SER A 369 -15.91 19.24 27.29
CA SER A 369 -16.01 18.19 28.32
C SER A 369 -16.64 16.90 27.80
N LYS A 370 -17.66 17.01 26.92
CA LYS A 370 -18.30 15.84 26.28
C LYS A 370 -17.41 15.25 25.18
N ALA A 371 -16.67 16.12 24.47
CA ALA A 371 -15.68 15.69 23.48
C ALA A 371 -14.58 14.85 24.13
N LEU A 372 -13.96 15.34 25.21
CA LEU A 372 -12.97 14.61 26.01
C LEU A 372 -13.52 13.26 26.48
N SER A 373 -14.70 13.25 27.12
CA SER A 373 -15.28 11.99 27.60
C SER A 373 -15.47 10.96 26.49
N SER A 374 -15.89 11.41 25.30
CA SER A 374 -16.08 10.54 24.14
C SER A 374 -14.75 10.03 23.57
N HIS A 375 -13.74 10.90 23.43
CA HIS A 375 -12.42 10.50 22.96
C HIS A 375 -11.67 9.60 23.96
N GLU A 376 -11.79 9.86 25.26
CA GLU A 376 -11.23 9.00 26.31
C GLU A 376 -11.86 7.60 26.28
N ARG A 377 -13.19 7.52 26.08
CA ARG A 377 -13.86 6.22 25.93
C ARG A 377 -13.40 5.49 24.67
N SER A 378 -13.20 6.21 23.57
CA SER A 378 -12.60 5.66 22.35
C SER A 378 -11.19 5.12 22.58
N LEU A 379 -10.36 5.89 23.29
CA LEU A 379 -8.99 5.52 23.65
C LEU A 379 -8.95 4.27 24.55
N GLU A 380 -9.82 4.18 25.55
CA GLU A 380 -9.93 3.03 26.46
C GLU A 380 -10.23 1.75 25.68
N ILE A 381 -11.23 1.78 24.79
CA ILE A 381 -11.58 0.64 23.94
C ILE A 381 -10.41 0.25 23.05
N ARG A 382 -9.75 1.21 22.37
CA ARG A 382 -8.61 0.96 21.48
C ARG A 382 -7.41 0.36 22.24
N LYS A 383 -7.13 0.83 23.46
CA LYS A 383 -6.07 0.26 24.30
C LYS A 383 -6.30 -1.20 24.69
N ILE A 384 -7.56 -1.61 24.83
CA ILE A 384 -7.92 -3.01 25.12
C ILE A 384 -7.91 -3.85 23.84
N ALA A 385 -8.40 -3.30 22.74
CA ALA A 385 -8.65 -4.04 21.51
C ALA A 385 -7.43 -4.17 20.57
N LEU A 386 -6.47 -3.24 20.67
CA LEU A 386 -5.38 -3.08 19.71
C LEU A 386 -4.01 -3.13 20.41
N PRO A 387 -2.93 -3.46 19.66
CA PRO A 387 -1.57 -3.31 20.18
C PRO A 387 -1.29 -1.88 20.67
N PRO A 388 -0.46 -1.69 21.72
CA PRO A 388 -0.20 -0.36 22.28
C PRO A 388 0.36 0.67 21.29
N ASN A 389 1.06 0.18 20.26
CA ASN A 389 1.65 0.99 19.19
C ASN A 389 0.78 1.06 17.93
N HIS A 390 -0.52 0.73 18.00
CA HIS A 390 -1.39 0.80 16.84
C HIS A 390 -1.71 2.27 16.46
N PRO A 391 -1.70 2.66 15.16
CA PRO A 391 -1.98 4.03 14.71
C PRO A 391 -3.27 4.63 15.28
N ASP A 392 -4.37 3.87 15.35
CA ASP A 392 -5.63 4.30 15.97
C ASP A 392 -5.50 4.78 17.43
N VAL A 393 -4.59 4.19 18.21
CA VAL A 393 -4.32 4.66 19.59
C VAL A 393 -3.67 6.04 19.54
N ALA A 394 -2.75 6.26 18.59
CA ALA A 394 -2.16 7.57 18.35
C ALA A 394 -3.21 8.61 17.93
N THR A 395 -4.10 8.25 17.00
CA THR A 395 -5.20 9.12 16.57
C THR A 395 -6.10 9.54 17.73
N SER A 396 -6.39 8.64 18.67
CA SER A 396 -7.14 9.00 19.88
C SER A 396 -6.41 10.04 20.73
N TYR A 397 -5.10 9.88 20.95
CA TYR A 397 -4.30 10.88 21.66
C TYR A 397 -4.25 12.21 20.91
N LEU A 398 -4.11 12.18 19.58
CA LEU A 398 -4.13 13.38 18.76
C LEU A 398 -5.44 14.15 18.92
N ASN A 399 -6.60 13.48 18.85
CA ASN A 399 -7.90 14.13 19.01
C ASN A 399 -8.10 14.70 20.42
N ILE A 400 -7.66 13.99 21.47
CA ILE A 400 -7.65 14.54 22.85
C ILE A 400 -6.77 15.79 22.93
N GLY A 401 -5.61 15.78 22.26
CA GLY A 401 -4.71 16.93 22.18
C GLY A 401 -5.38 18.14 21.52
N VAL A 402 -6.14 17.93 20.44
CA VAL A 402 -6.92 18.99 19.77
C VAL A 402 -7.94 19.61 20.71
N VAL A 403 -8.71 18.80 21.44
CA VAL A 403 -9.69 19.34 22.40
C VAL A 403 -9.01 20.16 23.50
N TYR A 404 -7.90 19.67 24.08
CA TYR A 404 -7.15 20.46 25.07
C TYR A 404 -6.57 21.75 24.48
N GLN A 405 -6.14 21.73 23.23
CA GLN A 405 -5.68 22.94 22.55
C GLN A 405 -6.83 23.94 22.39
N ASN A 406 -8.02 23.50 21.99
CA ASN A 406 -9.21 24.36 21.85
C ASN A 406 -9.69 24.94 23.19
N MET A 407 -9.34 24.28 24.30
CA MET A 407 -9.55 24.75 25.67
C MET A 407 -8.43 25.66 26.20
N ASP A 408 -7.41 25.97 25.39
CA ASP A 408 -6.19 26.67 25.78
C ASP A 408 -5.37 25.95 26.89
N GLU A 409 -5.60 24.65 27.10
CA GLU A 409 -4.84 23.80 28.04
C GLU A 409 -3.57 23.24 27.38
N TYR A 410 -2.69 24.14 26.93
CA TYR A 410 -1.55 23.82 26.06
C TYR A 410 -0.60 22.74 26.59
N LEU A 411 -0.34 22.68 27.90
CA LEU A 411 0.52 21.63 28.49
C LEU A 411 -0.11 20.23 28.38
N LYS A 412 -1.43 20.12 28.49
CA LYS A 412 -2.13 18.83 28.30
C LYS A 412 -2.21 18.47 26.82
N ALA A 413 -2.39 19.46 25.95
CA ALA A 413 -2.34 19.26 24.49
C ALA A 413 -0.97 18.71 24.05
N LEU A 414 0.13 19.32 24.50
CA LEU A 414 1.50 18.85 24.24
C LEU A 414 1.71 17.40 24.69
N SER A 415 1.34 17.08 25.94
CA SER A 415 1.46 15.72 26.49
C SER A 415 0.74 14.67 25.61
N SER A 416 -0.48 15.00 25.17
CA SER A 416 -1.25 14.15 24.26
C SER A 416 -0.60 14.01 22.88
N TYR A 417 -0.15 15.12 22.27
CA TYR A 417 0.51 15.08 20.96
C TYR A 417 1.85 14.35 20.99
N GLU A 418 2.66 14.54 22.03
CA GLU A 418 3.92 13.81 22.22
C GLU A 418 3.68 12.31 22.36
N ARG A 419 2.64 11.90 23.09
CA ARG A 419 2.27 10.49 23.20
C ARG A 419 1.80 9.89 21.87
N SER A 420 1.03 10.64 21.08
CA SER A 420 0.65 10.26 19.71
C SER A 420 1.91 10.09 18.84
N LEU A 421 2.81 11.07 18.87
CA LEU A 421 4.04 11.07 18.08
C LEU A 421 4.96 9.90 18.44
N GLU A 422 5.09 9.57 19.73
CA GLU A 422 5.87 8.41 20.21
C GLU A 422 5.34 7.11 19.61
N ILE A 423 4.02 6.91 19.62
CA ILE A 423 3.37 5.74 19.03
C ILE A 423 3.62 5.70 17.52
N GLN A 424 3.38 6.81 16.82
CA GLN A 424 3.54 6.90 15.37
C GLN A 424 4.99 6.63 14.92
N LYS A 425 5.99 7.10 15.67
CA LYS A 425 7.42 6.83 15.37
C LYS A 425 7.78 5.35 15.42
N ILE A 426 7.06 4.57 16.23
CA ILE A 426 7.24 3.11 16.32
C ILE A 426 6.45 2.41 15.22
N ALA A 427 5.26 2.90 14.91
CA ALA A 427 4.29 2.22 14.04
C ALA A 427 4.48 2.50 12.55
N LEU A 428 5.03 3.65 12.19
CA LEU A 428 5.02 4.19 10.83
C LEU A 428 6.45 4.45 10.31
N PRO A 429 6.65 4.45 8.98
CA PRO A 429 7.92 4.89 8.39
C PRO A 429 8.29 6.32 8.81
N PRO A 430 9.59 6.66 8.90
CA PRO A 430 10.03 7.99 9.35
C PRO A 430 9.51 9.17 8.53
N ASN A 431 9.13 8.93 7.27
CA ASN A 431 8.58 9.92 6.36
C ASN A 431 7.05 9.82 6.22
N HIS A 432 6.34 9.19 7.15
CA HIS A 432 4.88 9.09 7.06
C HIS A 432 4.20 10.45 7.31
N PRO A 433 3.20 10.88 6.51
CA PRO A 433 2.51 12.16 6.69
C PRO A 433 1.94 12.41 8.09
N ASP A 434 1.43 11.37 8.77
CA ASP A 434 0.91 11.49 10.14
C ASP A 434 1.92 12.04 11.15
N LEU A 435 3.21 11.70 11.00
CA LEU A 435 4.27 12.28 11.84
C LEU A 435 4.36 13.79 11.64
N ALA A 436 4.24 14.24 10.39
CA ALA A 436 4.25 15.66 10.04
C ALA A 436 3.03 16.39 10.62
N THR A 437 1.86 15.76 10.62
CA THR A 437 0.65 16.30 11.26
C THR A 437 0.87 16.49 12.76
N SER A 438 1.43 15.49 13.44
CA SER A 438 1.76 15.59 14.88
C SER A 438 2.75 16.73 15.15
N TYR A 439 3.80 16.88 14.34
CA TYR A 439 4.74 17.99 14.48
C TYR A 439 4.11 19.37 14.20
N ASN A 440 3.19 19.47 13.24
CA ASN A 440 2.45 20.72 12.99
C ASN A 440 1.59 21.12 14.19
N ASN A 441 0.91 20.16 14.81
CA ASN A 441 0.09 20.42 16.00
C ASN A 441 0.96 20.83 17.20
N ILE A 442 2.08 20.13 17.43
CA ILE A 442 3.05 20.52 18.46
C ILE A 442 3.61 21.92 18.20
N GLY A 443 3.95 22.23 16.95
CA GLY A 443 4.42 23.56 16.55
C GLY A 443 3.42 24.67 16.84
N MET A 444 2.14 24.42 16.55
CA MET A 444 1.05 25.34 16.83
C MET A 444 0.87 25.59 18.34
N VAL A 445 0.96 24.55 19.16
CA VAL A 445 0.86 24.72 20.62
C VAL A 445 2.04 25.53 21.15
N TYR A 446 3.27 25.27 20.69
CA TYR A 446 4.44 26.07 21.09
C TYR A 446 4.32 27.54 20.64
N ASP A 447 3.77 27.81 19.45
CA ASP A 447 3.54 29.19 18.98
C ASP A 447 2.55 29.93 19.90
N ASN A 448 1.43 29.29 20.26
CA ASN A 448 0.44 29.86 21.18
C ASN A 448 1.01 30.11 22.59
N MET A 449 1.99 29.30 23.02
CA MET A 449 2.72 29.50 24.28
C MET A 449 3.81 30.59 24.20
N GLY A 450 4.11 31.14 23.01
CA GLY A 450 5.20 32.08 22.80
C GLY A 450 6.59 31.44 22.72
N GLU A 451 6.66 30.11 22.66
CA GLU A 451 7.89 29.32 22.58
C GLU A 451 8.36 29.19 21.11
N TYR A 452 8.57 30.33 20.45
CA TYR A 452 8.74 30.43 18.99
C TYR A 452 9.87 29.56 18.42
N SER A 453 10.98 29.39 19.13
CA SER A 453 12.08 28.53 18.68
C SER A 453 11.68 27.06 18.60
N LYS A 454 10.87 26.58 19.55
CA LYS A 454 10.35 25.20 19.54
C LYS A 454 9.26 25.02 18.48
N ALA A 455 8.44 26.06 18.28
CA ALA A 455 7.43 26.10 17.23
C ALA A 455 8.07 25.96 15.84
N LEU A 456 9.06 26.79 15.52
CA LEU A 456 9.82 26.73 14.26
C LEU A 456 10.45 25.35 14.06
N SER A 457 11.14 24.81 15.06
CA SER A 457 11.76 23.49 14.96
C SER A 457 10.75 22.38 14.65
N SER A 458 9.54 22.46 15.21
CA SER A 458 8.49 21.46 14.97
C SER A 458 7.91 21.59 13.56
N TYR A 459 7.59 22.82 13.13
CA TYR A 459 7.12 23.06 11.77
C TYR A 459 8.15 22.70 10.69
N GLU A 460 9.44 22.93 10.94
CA GLU A 460 10.52 22.55 10.03
C GLU A 460 10.64 21.03 9.89
N GLN A 461 10.52 20.28 10.98
CA GLN A 461 10.48 18.81 10.94
C GLN A 461 9.26 18.29 10.17
N SER A 462 8.09 18.91 10.37
CA SER A 462 6.89 18.59 9.58
C SER A 462 7.12 18.81 8.08
N LEU A 463 7.70 19.97 7.73
CA LEU A 463 7.98 20.34 6.35
C LEU A 463 9.01 19.41 5.69
N GLU A 464 10.03 18.97 6.43
CA GLU A 464 11.04 18.01 5.94
C GLU A 464 10.39 16.67 5.58
N ILE A 465 9.57 16.14 6.48
CA ILE A 465 8.83 14.88 6.25
C ILE A 465 7.92 15.01 5.02
N GLN A 466 7.12 16.08 4.95
CA GLN A 466 6.16 16.28 3.86
C GLN A 466 6.85 16.47 2.50
N LYS A 467 8.01 17.13 2.44
CA LYS A 467 8.78 17.29 1.18
C LYS A 467 9.27 15.96 0.61
N ILE A 468 9.54 15.00 1.48
CA ILE A 468 9.96 13.64 1.07
C ILE A 468 8.74 12.80 0.69
N ALA A 469 7.65 12.93 1.44
CA ALA A 469 6.49 12.06 1.35
C ALA A 469 5.47 12.47 0.27
N LEU A 470 5.38 13.76 -0.03
CA LEU A 470 4.28 14.33 -0.80
C LEU A 470 4.77 15.07 -2.05
N PRO A 471 3.93 15.18 -3.11
CA PRO A 471 4.24 16.01 -4.27
C PRO A 471 4.49 17.48 -3.89
N PRO A 472 5.29 18.23 -4.67
CA PRO A 472 5.69 19.61 -4.32
C PRO A 472 4.54 20.61 -4.11
N ASN A 473 3.35 20.36 -4.69
CA ASN A 473 2.17 21.22 -4.57
C ASN A 473 1.09 20.60 -3.66
N HIS A 474 1.43 19.64 -2.80
CA HIS A 474 0.45 19.07 -1.89
C HIS A 474 -0.01 20.10 -0.84
N PRO A 475 -1.32 20.25 -0.57
CA PRO A 475 -1.86 21.23 0.38
C PRO A 475 -1.19 21.20 1.77
N ASP A 476 -0.82 20.02 2.26
CA ASP A 476 -0.19 19.83 3.58
C ASP A 476 1.12 20.61 3.75
N LEU A 477 1.91 20.77 2.67
CA LEU A 477 3.13 21.59 2.69
C LEU A 477 2.80 23.06 3.02
N ALA A 478 1.67 23.56 2.53
CA ALA A 478 1.24 24.92 2.78
C ALA A 478 0.80 25.16 4.23
N HIS A 479 0.29 24.15 4.93
CA HIS A 479 0.00 24.26 6.36
C HIS A 479 1.29 24.53 7.16
N SER A 480 2.35 23.76 6.90
CA SER A 480 3.65 23.93 7.55
C SER A 480 4.29 25.27 7.21
N TYR A 481 4.25 25.69 5.93
CA TYR A 481 4.73 27.02 5.54
C TYR A 481 3.94 28.16 6.20
N ASN A 482 2.61 28.06 6.27
CA ASN A 482 1.77 29.07 6.93
C ASN A 482 2.04 29.12 8.44
N GLY A 483 2.25 27.97 9.10
CA GLY A 483 2.64 27.90 10.51
C GLY A 483 3.96 28.63 10.78
N ILE A 484 5.00 28.37 9.97
CA ILE A 484 6.27 29.09 10.05
C ILE A 484 6.08 30.59 9.81
N GLY A 485 5.25 30.97 8.84
CA GLY A 485 4.92 32.36 8.56
C GLY A 485 4.24 33.07 9.73
N ALA A 486 3.32 32.39 10.43
CA ALA A 486 2.65 32.90 11.61
C ALA A 486 3.63 33.11 12.78
N VAL A 487 4.53 32.15 13.04
CA VAL A 487 5.56 32.30 14.07
C VAL A 487 6.46 33.51 13.81
N TYR A 488 6.91 33.71 12.56
CA TYR A 488 7.71 34.89 12.21
C TYR A 488 6.92 36.21 12.33
N ASP A 489 5.60 36.23 12.05
CA ASP A 489 4.76 37.41 12.30
C ASP A 489 4.68 37.73 13.80
N ASN A 490 4.56 36.70 14.65
CA ASN A 490 4.53 36.85 16.10
C ASN A 490 5.88 37.32 16.67
N MET A 491 7.00 36.91 16.07
CA MET A 491 8.36 37.38 16.42
C MET A 491 8.67 38.80 15.92
N GLY A 492 7.84 39.38 15.07
CA GLY A 492 8.09 40.69 14.44
C GLY A 492 9.01 40.64 13.21
N GLU A 493 9.36 39.45 12.72
CA GLU A 493 10.19 39.25 11.53
C GLU A 493 9.35 39.26 10.23
N TYR A 494 8.67 40.38 9.98
CA TYR A 494 7.63 40.49 8.95
C TYR A 494 8.09 40.13 7.53
N SER A 495 9.35 40.42 7.17
CA SER A 495 9.88 40.05 5.85
C SER A 495 9.95 38.53 5.65
N LYS A 496 10.34 37.76 6.69
CA LYS A 496 10.33 36.30 6.63
C LYS A 496 8.91 35.78 6.65
N ALA A 497 8.06 36.30 7.54
CA ALA A 497 6.65 35.94 7.62
C ALA A 497 5.95 36.06 6.26
N PHE A 498 6.18 37.17 5.55
CA PHE A 498 5.64 37.42 4.22
C PHE A 498 6.08 36.35 3.22
N SER A 499 7.39 36.04 3.14
CA SER A 499 7.93 35.04 2.22
C SER A 499 7.34 33.63 2.44
N TYR A 500 7.16 33.22 3.71
CA TYR A 500 6.57 31.92 4.04
C TYR A 500 5.08 31.86 3.73
N CYS A 501 4.33 32.93 4.03
CA CYS A 501 2.92 33.03 3.65
C CYS A 501 2.71 33.04 2.12
N GLU A 502 3.61 33.65 1.34
CA GLU A 502 3.56 33.59 -0.13
C GLU A 502 3.73 32.16 -0.65
N LYS A 503 4.67 31.38 -0.10
CA LYS A 503 4.83 29.97 -0.46
C LYS A 503 3.58 29.15 -0.16
N ALA A 504 2.98 29.34 1.02
CA ALA A 504 1.73 28.68 1.38
C ALA A 504 0.60 29.06 0.42
N GLN A 505 0.49 30.35 0.06
CA GLN A 505 -0.53 30.82 -0.87
C GLN A 505 -0.36 30.23 -2.28
N ASP A 506 0.87 30.16 -2.79
CA ASP A 506 1.15 29.59 -4.12
C ASP A 506 0.72 28.13 -4.21
N ILE A 507 1.05 27.33 -3.19
CA ILE A 507 0.65 25.92 -3.10
C ILE A 507 -0.88 25.81 -3.01
N TRP A 508 -1.53 26.46 -2.04
CA TRP A 508 -2.98 26.36 -1.87
C TRP A 508 -3.77 26.84 -3.09
N LYS A 509 -3.31 27.87 -3.81
CA LYS A 509 -3.95 28.30 -5.08
C LYS A 509 -3.84 27.28 -6.19
N LYS A 510 -2.76 26.49 -6.23
CA LYS A 510 -2.55 25.44 -7.23
C LYS A 510 -3.29 24.15 -6.88
N SER A 511 -3.49 23.88 -5.59
CA SER A 511 -3.98 22.60 -5.10
C SER A 511 -5.44 22.59 -4.67
N LEU A 512 -6.03 23.75 -4.35
CA LEU A 512 -7.39 23.86 -3.82
C LEU A 512 -8.30 24.71 -4.72
N PRO A 513 -9.63 24.50 -4.68
CA PRO A 513 -10.59 25.38 -5.34
C PRO A 513 -10.44 26.83 -4.89
N SER A 514 -10.70 27.79 -5.79
CA SER A 514 -10.47 29.21 -5.55
C SER A 514 -11.25 29.82 -4.37
N ASN A 515 -12.34 29.18 -3.96
CA ASN A 515 -13.17 29.55 -2.83
C ASN A 515 -12.78 28.88 -1.50
N HIS A 516 -11.67 28.11 -1.46
CA HIS A 516 -11.29 27.36 -0.27
C HIS A 516 -10.94 28.29 0.92
N PRO A 517 -11.42 28.01 2.14
CA PRO A 517 -11.16 28.84 3.33
C PRO A 517 -9.68 29.10 3.61
N HIS A 518 -8.80 28.12 3.38
CA HIS A 518 -7.36 28.30 3.56
C HIS A 518 -6.74 29.37 2.64
N ILE A 519 -7.25 29.55 1.41
CA ILE A 519 -6.79 30.62 0.51
C ILE A 519 -7.19 31.99 1.08
N ALA A 520 -8.38 32.09 1.67
CA ALA A 520 -8.82 33.32 2.34
C ALA A 520 -7.99 33.60 3.60
N LEU A 521 -7.69 32.56 4.39
CA LEU A 521 -6.87 32.66 5.60
C LEU A 521 -5.46 33.17 5.29
N VAL A 522 -4.74 32.54 4.35
CA VAL A 522 -3.38 32.97 4.00
C VAL A 522 -3.35 34.37 3.43
N LYS A 523 -4.39 34.76 2.67
CA LYS A 523 -4.52 36.13 2.17
C LYS A 523 -4.65 37.14 3.31
N ARG A 524 -5.48 36.84 4.32
CA ARG A 524 -5.59 37.68 5.53
C ARG A 524 -4.25 37.78 6.26
N ASN A 525 -3.52 36.67 6.40
CA ASN A 525 -2.21 36.66 7.03
C ASN A 525 -1.21 37.53 6.25
N ILE A 526 -1.18 37.41 4.92
CA ILE A 526 -0.36 38.26 4.04
C ILE A 526 -0.72 39.74 4.21
N ASP A 527 -2.01 40.08 4.15
CA ASP A 527 -2.47 41.48 4.27
C ASP A 527 -2.14 42.06 5.65
N LYS A 528 -2.22 41.24 6.71
CA LYS A 528 -1.82 41.61 8.08
C LYS A 528 -0.32 41.90 8.14
N VAL A 529 0.52 40.99 7.62
CA VAL A 529 1.98 41.15 7.62
C VAL A 529 2.39 42.37 6.79
N LYS A 530 1.79 42.58 5.62
CA LYS A 530 2.06 43.76 4.76
C LYS A 530 1.77 45.10 5.43
N LYS A 531 0.82 45.15 6.36
CA LYS A 531 0.52 46.39 7.12
C LYS A 531 1.56 46.69 8.20
N LYS A 532 2.35 45.69 8.60
CA LYS A 532 3.38 45.80 9.64
C LYS A 532 4.80 45.95 9.06
N MET A 533 5.00 45.60 7.79
CA MET A 533 6.18 45.93 6.99
C MET A 533 6.17 47.41 6.61
#